data_AF-A0A183TGZ5-F1
#
_entry.id   AF-A0A183TGZ5-F1
#
_cell.length_a   1.000
_cell.length_b   1.000
_cell.length_c   1.000
_cell.angle_alpha   90.00
_cell.angle_beta   90.00
_cell.angle_gamma   90.00
#
_symmetry.space_group_name_H-M   'P 1'
#
loop_
_entity.id
_entity.type
_entity.pdbx_description
1 polymer ?
#
loop_
_entity_poly.entity_id
_entity_poly.type
_entity_poly.pdbx_seq_one_letter_code
_entity_poly.pdbx_strand_id
1 'polypeptide(L)'
;MPDEYADLRQILQQQLKLMEALTVKPSNSSMGQKSTAGGSQSLDHIASSITEFLYDLQTHIPFDSWYKRYEDLFSVDLAAQEDA
;
A
#
# COMPACT_ATOMS: atom_id res chain seq x y z
N MET A 1 -26.10 35.72 -15.32
CA MET A 1 -25.01 36.53 -14.76
C MET A 1 -23.69 36.01 -15.32
N PRO A 2 -22.88 36.84 -15.99
CA PRO A 2 -21.62 36.43 -16.61
C PRO A 2 -20.53 36.05 -15.60
N ASP A 3 -20.65 36.53 -14.37
CA ASP A 3 -19.63 36.38 -13.31
C ASP A 3 -19.57 34.95 -12.75
N GLU A 4 -20.71 34.25 -12.68
CA GLU A 4 -20.80 32.86 -12.22
C GLU A 4 -20.10 31.90 -13.20
N TYR A 5 -20.10 32.23 -14.49
CA TYR A 5 -19.42 31.44 -15.52
C TYR A 5 -17.90 31.68 -15.50
N ALA A 6 -17.46 32.87 -15.11
CA ALA A 6 -16.05 33.18 -14.90
C ALA A 6 -15.51 32.41 -13.69
N ASP A 7 -16.27 32.38 -12.59
CA ASP A 7 -15.90 31.66 -11.37
C ASP A 7 -15.88 30.14 -11.60
N LEU A 8 -16.89 29.60 -12.28
CA LEU A 8 -16.93 28.18 -12.65
C LEU A 8 -15.73 27.77 -13.53
N ARG A 9 -15.36 28.60 -14.50
CA ARG A 9 -14.17 28.36 -15.34
C ARG A 9 -12.88 28.41 -14.53
N GLN A 10 -12.80 29.31 -13.55
CA GLN A 10 -11.64 29.44 -12.68
C GLN A 10 -11.48 28.20 -11.78
N ILE A 11 -12.58 27.70 -11.21
CA ILE A 11 -12.57 26.48 -10.39
C ILE A 11 -12.17 25.26 -11.24
N LEU A 12 -12.69 25.15 -12.46
CA LEU A 12 -12.35 24.05 -13.37
C LEU A 12 -10.86 24.05 -13.73
N GLN A 13 -10.28 25.22 -14.03
CA GLN A 13 -8.85 25.36 -14.29
C GLN A 13 -8.00 25.03 -13.07
N GLN A 14 -8.44 25.40 -11.86
CA GLN A 14 -7.73 25.04 -10.63
C GLN A 14 -7.72 23.53 -10.40
N GLN A 15 -8.84 22.83 -10.60
CA GLN A 15 -8.88 21.37 -10.49
C GLN A 15 -7.93 20.70 -11.50
N LEU A 16 -7.89 21.18 -12.74
CA LEU A 16 -7.00 20.62 -13.76
C LEU A 16 -5.53 20.78 -13.37
N LYS A 17 -5.15 21.97 -12.86
CA LYS A 17 -3.79 22.25 -12.40
C LYS A 17 -3.36 21.41 -11.19
N LEU A 18 -4.28 21.14 -10.26
CA LEU A 18 -4.04 20.24 -9.14
C LEU A 18 -3.84 18.80 -9.62
N MET A 19 -4.66 18.35 -10.57
CA MET A 19 -4.55 17.01 -11.16
C MET A 19 -3.23 16.82 -11.91
N GLU A 20 -2.77 17.83 -12.66
CA GLU A 20 -1.45 17.83 -13.29
C GLU A 20 -0.32 17.77 -12.26
N ALA A 21 -0.39 18.57 -11.18
CA ALA A 21 0.62 18.54 -10.11
C ALA A 21 0.72 17.19 -9.38
N LEU A 22 -0.41 16.47 -9.27
CA LEU A 22 -0.44 15.12 -8.67
C LEU A 22 -0.03 14.02 -9.65
N THR A 23 -0.27 14.21 -10.96
CA THR A 23 0.06 13.24 -12.02
C THR A 23 1.51 13.37 -12.49
N VAL A 24 2.12 14.55 -12.35
CA VAL A 24 3.57 14.72 -12.45
C VAL A 24 4.17 13.98 -11.26
N LYS A 25 4.41 12.68 -11.47
CA LYS A 25 5.09 11.72 -10.61
C LYS A 25 6.15 12.47 -9.78
N PRO A 26 5.98 12.65 -8.46
CA PRO A 26 7.04 13.18 -7.63
C PRO A 26 8.18 12.17 -7.69
N SER A 27 9.10 12.35 -8.64
CA SER A 27 10.39 11.68 -8.67
C SER A 27 11.31 12.33 -7.64
N ASN A 28 10.78 12.53 -6.43
CA ASN A 28 11.52 12.78 -5.21
C ASN A 28 11.38 11.55 -4.31
N SER A 29 11.53 10.37 -4.92
CA SER A 29 12.08 9.24 -4.20
C SER A 29 13.55 9.58 -3.98
N SER A 30 13.82 10.29 -2.89
CA SER A 30 15.14 10.31 -2.26
C SER A 30 15.66 8.88 -2.29
N MET A 31 16.77 8.69 -3.00
CA MET A 31 17.61 7.52 -2.85
C MET A 31 18.28 7.62 -1.47
N GLY A 32 17.43 7.64 -0.43
CA GLY A 32 17.82 7.45 0.95
C GLY A 32 18.25 6.01 1.01
N GLN A 33 19.55 5.81 0.94
CA GLN A 33 20.23 4.58 1.27
C GLN A 33 19.63 4.03 2.56
N LYS A 34 18.69 3.09 2.45
CA LYS A 34 18.38 2.18 3.54
C LYS A 34 19.37 1.04 3.45
N SER A 35 20.59 1.35 3.89
CA SER A 35 21.42 0.33 4.53
C SER A 35 20.72 -0.04 5.83
N THR A 36 19.78 -0.99 5.76
CA THR A 36 19.37 -1.75 6.94
C THR A 36 19.82 -3.18 6.70
N ALA A 37 20.55 -3.69 7.68
CA ALA A 37 21.05 -5.05 7.77
C ALA A 37 20.06 -6.05 7.17
N GLY A 38 20.59 -7.03 6.42
CA GLY A 38 19.84 -7.99 5.60
C GLY A 38 18.83 -8.90 6.32
N GLY A 39 18.42 -8.60 7.55
CA GLY A 39 17.33 -9.26 8.28
C GLY A 39 15.97 -8.54 8.19
N SER A 40 15.91 -7.22 7.98
CA SER A 40 14.62 -6.50 7.96
C SER A 40 13.87 -6.58 6.64
N GLN A 41 14.57 -6.86 5.54
CA GLN A 41 14.00 -6.85 4.19
C GLN A 41 13.18 -8.12 3.89
N SER A 42 13.49 -9.25 4.54
CA SER A 42 12.73 -10.49 4.37
C SER A 42 11.40 -10.45 5.10
N LEU A 43 11.35 -9.93 6.34
CA LEU A 43 10.10 -9.87 7.10
C LEU A 43 9.10 -8.89 6.48
N ASP A 44 9.55 -7.72 6.02
CA ASP A 44 8.67 -6.78 5.29
C ASP A 44 8.14 -7.40 3.98
N HIS A 45 8.96 -8.22 3.30
CA HIS A 45 8.54 -8.96 2.12
C HIS A 45 7.53 -10.07 2.45
N ILE A 46 7.75 -10.81 3.54
CA ILE A 46 6.82 -11.83 4.03
C ILE A 46 5.49 -11.18 4.45
N ALA A 47 5.53 -10.11 5.24
CA ALA A 47 4.35 -9.39 5.70
C ALA A 47 3.55 -8.80 4.53
N SER A 48 4.22 -8.28 3.50
CA SER A 48 3.54 -7.77 2.29
C SER A 48 2.96 -8.87 1.39
N SER A 49 3.45 -10.12 1.50
CA SER A 49 2.91 -11.27 0.77
C SER A 49 1.65 -11.86 1.40
N ILE A 50 1.41 -11.59 2.69
CA ILE A 50 0.21 -12.02 3.41
C ILE A 50 -0.90 -11.00 3.16
N THR A 51 -1.99 -11.41 2.52
CA THR A 51 -3.17 -10.55 2.45
C THR A 51 -3.82 -10.46 3.81
N GLU A 52 -4.11 -9.24 4.28
CA GLU A 52 -4.73 -8.98 5.58
C GLU A 52 -6.06 -9.76 5.75
N PHE A 53 -6.27 -10.36 6.93
CA PHE A 53 -7.52 -11.07 7.21
C PHE A 53 -8.63 -10.07 7.51
N LEU A 54 -9.58 -9.94 6.58
CA LEU A 54 -10.84 -9.24 6.80
C LEU A 54 -11.97 -10.24 7.00
N TYR A 55 -12.59 -10.20 8.17
CA TYR A 55 -13.82 -10.94 8.41
C TYR A 55 -14.98 -10.25 7.69
N ASP A 56 -15.41 -10.84 6.59
CA ASP A 56 -16.55 -10.39 5.82
C ASP A 56 -17.69 -11.41 5.87
N LEU A 57 -18.87 -10.94 6.27
CA LEU A 57 -20.10 -11.74 6.35
C LEU A 57 -20.57 -12.22 4.98
N GLN A 58 -20.22 -11.54 3.87
CA GLN A 58 -20.61 -11.97 2.53
C GLN A 58 -19.74 -13.11 2.00
N THR A 59 -18.43 -13.01 2.18
CA THR A 59 -17.49 -14.03 1.68
C THR A 59 -17.35 -15.22 2.64
N HIS A 60 -17.77 -15.07 3.90
CA HIS A 60 -17.81 -16.14 4.91
C HIS A 60 -16.48 -16.92 5.02
N ILE A 61 -15.34 -16.28 4.69
CA ILE A 61 -14.02 -16.92 4.73
C ILE A 61 -13.65 -17.08 6.21
N PRO A 62 -13.62 -18.31 6.75
CA PRO A 62 -13.24 -18.51 8.14
C PRO A 62 -11.73 -18.29 8.27
N PHE A 63 -11.31 -17.85 9.46
CA PHE A 63 -9.90 -17.67 9.79
C PHE A 63 -9.06 -18.92 9.47
N ASP A 64 -9.60 -20.12 9.72
CA ASP A 64 -8.93 -21.38 9.40
C ASP A 64 -8.54 -21.53 7.93
N SER A 65 -9.39 -21.06 7.01
CA SER A 65 -9.12 -21.14 5.56
C SER A 65 -8.08 -20.12 5.11
N TRP A 66 -8.07 -18.95 5.75
CA TRP A 66 -7.03 -17.94 5.52
C TRP A 66 -5.69 -18.40 6.10
N TYR A 67 -5.69 -18.92 7.34
CA TYR A 67 -4.49 -19.40 8.02
C TYR A 67 -3.85 -20.57 7.27
N LYS A 68 -4.63 -21.55 6.81
CA LYS A 68 -4.13 -22.66 5.99
C LYS A 68 -3.39 -22.23 4.72
N ARG A 69 -3.75 -21.08 4.14
CA ARG A 69 -3.07 -20.56 2.95
C ARG A 69 -1.65 -20.06 3.27
N TYR A 70 -1.42 -19.64 4.51
CA TYR A 70 -0.15 -19.04 4.95
C TYR A 70 0.59 -19.89 5.99
N GLU A 71 0.06 -21.07 6.35
CA GLU A 71 0.65 -21.98 7.33
C GLU A 71 2.10 -22.35 7.00
N ASP A 72 2.37 -22.64 5.71
CA ASP A 72 3.71 -22.95 5.22
C ASP A 72 4.66 -21.74 5.36
N LEU A 73 4.16 -20.53 5.11
CA LEU A 73 4.92 -19.27 5.24
C LEU A 73 5.31 -19.01 6.71
N PHE A 74 4.41 -19.30 7.65
CA PHE A 74 4.72 -19.23 9.08
C PHE A 74 5.70 -20.32 9.54
N SER A 75 5.63 -21.51 8.93
CA SER A 75 6.42 -22.67 9.36
C SER A 75 7.80 -22.77 8.70
N VAL A 76 7.97 -22.18 7.51
CA VAL A 76 9.23 -22.24 6.74
C VAL A 76 9.95 -20.90 6.83
N ASP A 77 9.30 -19.83 6.38
CA ASP A 77 9.95 -18.53 6.23
C ASP A 77 10.12 -17.79 7.57
N LEU A 78 9.10 -17.82 8.45
CA LEU A 78 9.24 -17.26 9.80
C LEU A 78 10.13 -18.13 10.70
N ALA A 79 10.09 -19.45 10.57
CA ALA A 79 10.92 -20.35 11.39
C ALA A 79 12.42 -20.25 11.05
N ALA A 80 12.74 -19.84 9.82
CA ALA A 80 14.11 -19.56 9.39
C ALA A 80 14.64 -18.21 9.90
N GLN A 81 13.77 -17.36 10.47
CA GLN A 81 14.16 -16.07 11.01
C GLN A 81 14.60 -16.23 12.48
N GLU A 82 15.82 -15.81 12.82
CA GLU A 82 16.29 -15.79 14.21
C GLU A 82 15.45 -14.78 15.03
N ASP A 83 14.94 -15.24 16.18
CA ASP A 83 14.27 -14.37 17.16
C ASP A 83 15.29 -13.35 17.70
N ALA A 84 14.95 -12.07 17.64
CA ALA A 84 15.88 -10.96 17.89
C ALA A 84 16.15 -10.70 19.37
#